data_AF-A0A644Y4K3-F1
#
_entry.id   AF-A0A644Y4K3-F1
#
_cell.length_a   1.000
_cell.length_b   1.000
_cell.length_c   1.000
_cell.angle_alpha   90.00
_cell.angle_beta   90.00
_cell.angle_gamma   90.00
#
_symmetry.space_group_name_H-M   'P 1'
#
loop_
_entity.id
_entity.type
_entity.pdbx_description
1 polymer ?
#
loop_
_entity_poly.entity_id
_entity_poly.type
_entity_poly.pdbx_seq_one_letter_code
_entity_poly.pdbx_strand_id
1 'polypeptide(L)'
;MINQYPTKIEFGKLVDREFDIGDAYYAGYSDPAFWSLRFIPWLTDKSRMPEVYEAALKHAPFSRRGGDARLRLAVYYLKKNDNDKALKLLREVIQYYPESDACRYAFLELGNALFEMSKNGDGDSRYFEEAMAVFNEFREKYPKLSENEWINRCIVAAEDVCAERLYGIAHYYSRNGKNAPAEIYLLEVLRKFPNSTAAPKSEALLTEIDKSYFPERIEPEIADRYPKYEAFPIPPEQHRLILAPENSNNRFLLPIYDLNLHKDKVKP
;
A
#
# COMPACT_ATOMS: atom_id res chain seq x y z
N MET A 1 22.06 -34.41 12.90
CA MET A 1 23.04 -34.41 14.02
C MET A 1 22.41 -34.09 15.37
N ILE A 2 21.51 -33.09 15.49
CA ILE A 2 20.82 -32.74 16.75
C ILE A 2 20.17 -33.95 17.44
N ASN A 3 19.45 -34.77 16.68
CA ASN A 3 18.72 -35.91 17.24
C ASN A 3 19.62 -37.08 17.68
N GLN A 4 20.91 -37.05 17.35
CA GLN A 4 21.82 -38.18 17.55
C GLN A 4 22.85 -37.96 18.67
N TYR A 5 23.20 -36.70 19.02
CA TYR A 5 24.22 -36.41 20.05
C TYR A 5 23.92 -35.16 20.92
N PRO A 6 22.80 -35.12 21.65
CA PRO A 6 22.36 -33.92 22.39
C PRO A 6 23.28 -33.48 23.54
N THR A 7 24.07 -34.39 24.13
CA THR A 7 24.89 -34.11 25.34
C THR A 7 26.30 -33.58 25.05
N LYS A 8 26.76 -33.61 23.79
CA LYS A 8 28.12 -33.17 23.38
C LYS A 8 28.13 -31.91 22.52
N ILE A 9 26.97 -31.31 22.27
CA ILE A 9 26.79 -30.22 21.32
C ILE A 9 26.17 -29.03 22.05
N GLU A 10 26.75 -27.84 21.87
CA GLU A 10 26.09 -26.60 22.26
C GLU A 10 24.88 -26.36 21.34
N PHE A 11 23.70 -26.79 21.80
CA PHE A 11 22.45 -26.76 21.02
C PHE A 11 22.16 -25.38 20.42
N GLY A 12 22.35 -24.31 21.19
CA GLY A 12 22.15 -22.93 20.73
C GLY A 12 23.01 -22.57 19.52
N LYS A 13 24.32 -22.82 19.57
CA LYS A 13 25.24 -22.55 18.45
C LYS A 13 24.89 -23.35 17.20
N LEU A 14 24.38 -24.57 17.38
CA LEU A 14 24.04 -25.42 16.25
C LEU A 14 22.75 -24.95 15.57
N VAL A 15 21.73 -24.58 16.35
CA VAL A 15 20.51 -23.94 15.81
C VAL A 15 20.83 -22.63 15.10
N ASP A 16 21.70 -21.79 15.67
CA ASP A 16 22.15 -20.56 15.01
C ASP A 16 22.79 -20.85 13.65
N ARG A 17 23.56 -21.94 13.57
CA ARG A 17 24.16 -22.38 12.31
C ARG A 17 23.13 -22.88 11.29
N GLU A 18 22.02 -23.48 11.73
CA GLU A 18 20.90 -23.82 10.83
C GLU A 18 20.28 -22.55 10.23
N PHE A 19 20.08 -21.50 11.05
CA PHE A 19 19.64 -20.20 10.54
C PHE A 19 20.65 -19.56 9.59
N ASP A 20 21.96 -19.63 9.88
CA ASP A 20 23.00 -19.12 8.97
C ASP A 20 22.99 -19.80 7.60
N ILE A 21 22.75 -21.11 7.58
CA ILE A 21 22.63 -21.87 6.34
C ILE A 21 21.38 -21.40 5.57
N GLY A 22 20.25 -21.24 6.25
CA GLY A 22 19.02 -20.70 5.64
C GLY A 22 19.21 -19.29 5.08
N ASP A 23 19.95 -18.44 5.81
CA ASP A 23 20.30 -17.08 5.39
C ASP A 23 21.18 -17.10 4.13
N ALA A 24 22.14 -18.02 4.04
CA ALA A 24 22.97 -18.19 2.86
C ALA A 24 22.13 -18.57 1.63
N TYR A 25 21.23 -19.54 1.75
CA TYR A 25 20.33 -19.90 0.65
C TYR A 25 19.41 -18.74 0.24
N TYR A 26 18.92 -17.97 1.21
CA TYR A 26 18.10 -16.79 0.94
C TYR A 26 18.89 -15.71 0.18
N ALA A 27 20.17 -15.53 0.50
CA ALA A 27 21.07 -14.61 -0.19
C ALA A 27 21.44 -15.06 -1.63
N GLY A 28 20.98 -16.23 -2.07
CA GLY A 28 21.21 -16.75 -3.42
C GLY A 28 22.29 -17.83 -3.51
N TYR A 29 22.78 -18.35 -2.38
CA TYR A 29 23.56 -19.58 -2.39
C TYR A 29 22.66 -20.72 -2.88
N SER A 30 23.19 -21.55 -3.78
CA SER A 30 22.51 -22.75 -4.28
C SER A 30 23.48 -23.91 -4.25
N ASP A 31 22.99 -25.06 -3.79
CA ASP A 31 23.77 -26.29 -3.84
C ASP A 31 23.99 -26.71 -5.30
N PRO A 32 25.20 -27.18 -5.66
CA PRO A 32 25.43 -27.78 -6.97
C PRO A 32 24.57 -29.05 -7.10
N ALA A 33 23.84 -29.20 -8.20
CA ALA A 33 22.97 -30.36 -8.39
C ALA A 33 23.76 -31.69 -8.40
N PHE A 34 25.02 -31.64 -8.82
CA PHE A 34 25.98 -32.73 -8.69
C PHE A 34 27.31 -32.20 -8.15
N TRP A 35 27.79 -32.76 -7.03
CA TRP A 35 29.05 -32.33 -6.41
C TRP A 35 30.26 -32.42 -7.34
N SER A 36 30.27 -33.43 -8.23
CA SER A 36 31.30 -33.62 -9.26
C SER A 36 31.32 -32.52 -10.33
N LEU A 37 30.23 -31.75 -10.46
CA LEU A 37 30.06 -30.72 -11.49
C LEU A 37 29.91 -29.32 -10.89
N ARG A 38 30.38 -29.07 -9.65
CA ARG A 38 30.17 -27.78 -8.96
C ARG A 38 30.76 -26.56 -9.67
N PHE A 39 31.69 -26.75 -10.61
CA PHE A 39 32.29 -25.68 -11.40
C PHE A 39 31.35 -25.13 -12.48
N ILE A 40 30.19 -25.77 -12.70
CA ILE A 40 29.18 -25.39 -13.68
C ILE A 40 28.11 -24.52 -13.00
N PRO A 41 28.08 -23.19 -13.20
CA PRO A 41 27.26 -22.29 -12.39
C PRO A 41 25.74 -22.41 -12.60
N TRP A 42 25.31 -22.87 -13.78
CA TRP A 42 23.88 -23.01 -14.11
C TRP A 42 23.26 -24.34 -13.65
N LEU A 43 24.09 -25.30 -13.20
CA LEU A 43 23.63 -26.62 -12.76
C LEU A 43 23.42 -26.63 -11.24
N THR A 44 22.44 -25.85 -10.81
CA THR A 44 22.07 -25.68 -9.39
C THR A 44 20.79 -26.45 -9.05
N ASP A 45 20.71 -27.00 -7.84
CA ASP A 45 19.50 -27.66 -7.33
C ASP A 45 18.45 -26.62 -6.91
N LYS A 46 17.21 -27.06 -6.65
CA LYS A 46 16.19 -26.21 -6.02
C LYS A 46 16.71 -25.72 -4.67
N SER A 47 16.47 -24.44 -4.38
CA SER A 47 16.87 -23.83 -3.12
C SER A 47 16.33 -24.64 -1.94
N ARG A 48 17.24 -25.12 -1.08
CA ARG A 48 16.93 -25.87 0.15
C ARG A 48 16.55 -24.99 1.33
N MET A 49 16.34 -23.71 1.06
CA MET A 49 15.96 -22.71 2.03
C MET A 49 14.73 -23.10 2.87
N PRO A 50 13.60 -23.57 2.29
CA PRO A 50 12.44 -23.88 3.09
C PRO A 50 12.69 -25.04 4.05
N GLU A 51 13.35 -26.11 3.60
CA GLU A 51 13.65 -27.27 4.45
C GLU A 51 14.57 -26.88 5.63
N VAL A 52 15.56 -26.01 5.38
CA VAL A 52 16.51 -25.59 6.41
C VAL A 52 15.84 -24.70 7.45
N TYR A 53 15.06 -23.69 7.05
CA TYR A 53 14.35 -22.86 8.04
C TYR A 53 13.25 -23.62 8.77
N GLU A 54 12.51 -24.52 8.11
CA GLU A 54 11.51 -25.36 8.78
C GLU A 54 12.17 -26.24 9.86
N ALA A 55 13.33 -26.83 9.57
CA ALA A 55 14.09 -27.59 10.55
C ALA A 55 14.56 -26.70 11.72
N ALA A 56 15.14 -25.54 11.42
CA ALA A 56 15.61 -24.59 12.43
C ALA A 56 14.47 -24.11 13.34
N LEU A 57 13.31 -23.78 12.76
CA LEU A 57 12.11 -23.36 13.49
C LEU A 57 11.49 -24.51 14.30
N LYS A 58 11.60 -25.75 13.84
CA LYS A 58 11.18 -26.93 14.63
C LYS A 58 12.06 -27.13 15.86
N HIS A 59 13.37 -26.90 15.74
CA HIS A 59 14.30 -27.02 16.86
C HIS A 59 14.21 -25.83 17.83
N ALA A 60 13.99 -24.62 17.34
CA ALA A 60 13.83 -23.42 18.16
C ALA A 60 12.68 -22.51 17.68
N PRO A 61 11.43 -22.87 18.05
CA PRO A 61 10.22 -22.17 17.58
C PRO A 61 10.15 -20.69 17.93
N PHE A 62 10.68 -20.30 19.09
CA PHE A 62 10.66 -18.92 19.61
C PHE A 62 12.06 -18.29 19.62
N SER A 63 12.97 -18.75 18.77
CA SER A 63 14.30 -18.15 18.63
C SER A 63 14.21 -16.69 18.21
N ARG A 64 15.20 -15.88 18.61
CA ARG A 64 15.29 -14.46 18.23
C ARG A 64 15.30 -14.26 16.71
N ARG A 65 15.90 -15.19 15.96
CA ARG A 65 15.97 -15.19 14.48
C ARG A 65 14.71 -15.77 13.83
N GLY A 66 13.81 -16.35 14.62
CA GLY A 66 12.63 -17.03 14.12
C GLY A 66 11.62 -16.11 13.43
N GLY A 67 11.58 -14.81 13.78
CA GLY A 67 10.77 -13.81 13.07
C GLY A 67 11.24 -13.61 11.63
N ASP A 68 12.54 -13.37 11.43
CA ASP A 68 13.15 -13.20 10.10
C ASP A 68 13.01 -14.46 9.24
N ALA A 69 13.27 -15.64 9.84
CA ALA A 69 13.15 -16.91 9.14
C ALA A 69 11.71 -17.17 8.65
N ARG A 70 10.70 -16.93 9.51
CA ARG A 70 9.29 -17.07 9.14
C ARG A 70 8.87 -16.08 8.06
N LEU A 71 9.32 -14.82 8.15
CA LEU A 71 9.05 -13.81 7.12
C LEU A 71 9.62 -14.25 5.76
N ARG A 72 10.86 -14.72 5.72
CA ARG A 72 11.51 -15.19 4.49
C ARG A 72 10.82 -16.43 3.91
N LEU A 73 10.44 -17.38 4.76
CA LEU A 73 9.63 -18.53 4.38
C LEU A 73 8.28 -18.08 3.79
N ALA A 74 7.60 -17.12 4.42
CA ALA A 74 6.32 -16.62 3.94
C ALA A 74 6.45 -16.02 2.52
N VAL A 75 7.44 -15.15 2.30
CA VAL A 75 7.71 -14.56 0.98
C VAL A 75 8.01 -15.64 -0.07
N TYR A 76 8.70 -16.72 0.32
CA TYR A 76 8.91 -17.86 -0.58
C TYR A 76 7.60 -18.56 -0.95
N TYR A 77 6.72 -18.82 0.01
CA TYR A 77 5.43 -19.46 -0.25
C TYR A 77 4.50 -18.57 -1.08
N LEU A 78 4.49 -17.25 -0.86
CA LEU A 78 3.77 -16.29 -1.73
C LEU A 78 4.24 -16.41 -3.19
N LYS A 79 5.57 -16.45 -3.42
CA LYS A 79 6.14 -16.66 -4.77
C LYS A 79 5.79 -18.01 -5.40
N LYS A 80 5.43 -19.01 -4.58
CA LYS A 80 4.96 -20.33 -5.02
C LYS A 80 3.45 -20.43 -5.13
N ASN A 81 2.71 -19.35 -4.89
CA ASN A 81 1.24 -19.32 -4.78
C ASN A 81 0.69 -20.25 -3.68
N ASP A 82 1.50 -20.61 -2.69
CA ASP A 82 1.06 -21.36 -1.50
C ASP A 82 0.62 -20.36 -0.42
N ASN A 83 -0.51 -19.68 -0.71
CA ASN A 83 -0.98 -18.55 0.08
C ASN A 83 -1.34 -18.97 1.52
N ASP A 84 -1.92 -20.15 1.72
CA ASP A 84 -2.34 -20.59 3.05
C ASP A 84 -1.16 -20.68 4.03
N LYS A 85 -0.03 -21.28 3.58
CA LYS A 85 1.18 -21.34 4.40
C LYS A 85 1.81 -19.98 4.60
N ALA A 86 1.85 -19.16 3.56
CA ALA A 86 2.40 -17.81 3.65
C ALA A 86 1.64 -16.96 4.68
N LEU A 87 0.32 -16.86 4.55
CA LEU A 87 -0.52 -16.08 5.44
C LEU A 87 -0.41 -16.58 6.89
N LYS A 88 -0.35 -17.90 7.09
CA LYS A 88 -0.12 -18.48 8.43
C LYS A 88 1.21 -17.99 9.03
N LEU A 89 2.31 -18.10 8.29
CA LEU A 89 3.63 -17.69 8.77
C LEU A 89 3.70 -16.19 9.07
N LEU A 90 3.08 -15.34 8.25
CA LEU A 90 3.03 -13.89 8.49
C LEU A 90 2.26 -13.55 9.76
N ARG A 91 1.10 -14.19 9.98
CA ARG A 91 0.33 -14.04 11.24
C ARG A 91 1.15 -14.49 12.45
N GLU A 92 1.91 -15.59 12.33
CA GLU A 92 2.81 -16.04 13.40
C GLU A 92 3.93 -15.02 13.70
N VAL A 93 4.48 -14.33 12.69
CA VAL A 93 5.48 -13.27 12.91
C VAL A 93 4.87 -12.11 13.69
N ILE A 94 3.68 -11.64 13.28
CA ILE A 94 2.98 -10.55 13.95
C ILE A 94 2.66 -10.92 15.41
N GLN A 95 2.18 -12.14 15.63
CA GLN A 95 1.78 -12.64 16.94
C GLN A 95 2.98 -12.88 17.88
N TYR A 96 4.02 -13.57 17.41
CA TYR A 96 5.11 -14.02 18.27
C TYR A 96 6.30 -13.05 18.34
N TYR A 97 6.42 -12.13 17.39
CA TYR A 97 7.55 -11.20 17.31
C TYR A 97 7.13 -9.74 17.16
N PRO A 98 6.21 -9.22 18.01
CA PRO A 98 5.58 -7.91 17.80
C PRO A 98 6.55 -6.73 17.83
N GLU A 99 7.71 -6.85 18.48
CA GLU A 99 8.73 -5.79 18.59
C GLU A 99 9.83 -5.88 17.53
N SER A 100 9.82 -6.92 16.69
CA SER A 100 10.85 -7.13 15.67
C SER A 100 10.63 -6.29 14.42
N ASP A 101 11.71 -5.97 13.70
CA ASP A 101 11.62 -5.39 12.35
C ASP A 101 10.85 -6.32 11.39
N ALA A 102 10.97 -7.63 11.59
CA ALA A 102 10.21 -8.63 10.82
C ALA A 102 8.70 -8.45 10.96
N CYS A 103 8.20 -8.00 12.13
CA CYS A 103 6.78 -7.74 12.32
C CYS A 103 6.29 -6.59 11.43
N ARG A 104 7.06 -5.50 11.30
CA ARG A 104 6.72 -4.39 10.38
C ARG A 104 6.54 -4.92 8.96
N TYR A 105 7.50 -5.69 8.44
CA TYR A 105 7.41 -6.26 7.10
C TYR A 105 6.30 -7.32 6.97
N ALA A 106 6.05 -8.11 8.02
CA ALA A 106 4.99 -9.11 8.02
C ALA A 106 3.60 -8.48 7.88
N PHE A 107 3.34 -7.33 8.53
CA PHE A 107 2.10 -6.58 8.32
C PHE A 107 1.93 -6.15 6.86
N LEU A 108 2.98 -5.58 6.26
CA LEU A 108 2.95 -5.09 4.87
C LEU A 108 2.68 -6.23 3.89
N GLU A 109 3.42 -7.34 4.04
CA GLU A 109 3.26 -8.52 3.18
C GLU A 109 1.89 -9.21 3.39
N LEU A 110 1.42 -9.30 4.64
CA LEU A 110 0.12 -9.91 4.95
C LEU A 110 -1.02 -9.10 4.36
N GLY A 111 -1.03 -7.79 4.58
CA GLY A 111 -2.06 -6.90 4.04
C GLY A 111 -2.07 -6.91 2.52
N ASN A 112 -0.89 -6.87 1.89
CA ASN A 112 -0.77 -6.93 0.44
C ASN A 112 -1.28 -8.27 -0.13
N ALA A 113 -0.89 -9.39 0.47
CA ALA A 113 -1.33 -10.71 0.02
C ALA A 113 -2.85 -10.87 0.13
N LEU A 114 -3.43 -10.48 1.28
CA LEU A 114 -4.88 -10.53 1.48
C LEU A 114 -5.63 -9.61 0.51
N PHE A 115 -5.10 -8.42 0.24
CA PHE A 115 -5.67 -7.49 -0.73
C PHE A 115 -5.65 -8.03 -2.16
N GLU A 116 -4.54 -8.63 -2.61
CA GLU A 116 -4.49 -9.26 -3.93
C GLU A 116 -5.45 -10.45 -4.03
N MET A 117 -5.63 -11.21 -2.94
CA MET A 117 -6.61 -12.29 -2.89
C MET A 117 -8.05 -11.77 -2.93
N SER A 118 -8.36 -10.66 -2.26
CA SER A 118 -9.72 -10.08 -2.29
C SER A 118 -10.10 -9.57 -3.68
N LYS A 119 -9.16 -8.97 -4.40
CA LYS A 119 -9.33 -8.56 -5.81
C LYS A 119 -9.73 -9.73 -6.70
N ASN A 120 -9.08 -10.88 -6.54
CA ASN A 120 -9.33 -12.06 -7.38
C ASN A 120 -10.68 -12.75 -7.11
N GLY A 121 -11.33 -12.48 -5.98
CA GLY A 121 -12.60 -13.10 -5.63
C GLY A 121 -12.53 -13.79 -4.28
N ASP A 122 -13.05 -13.14 -3.24
CA ASP A 122 -13.14 -13.71 -1.89
C ASP A 122 -14.55 -14.18 -1.50
N GLY A 123 -15.58 -13.87 -2.30
CA GLY A 123 -16.95 -14.36 -2.13
C GLY A 123 -17.67 -13.75 -0.93
N ASP A 124 -17.16 -14.01 0.27
CA ASP A 124 -17.68 -13.54 1.55
C ASP A 124 -17.02 -12.22 2.04
N SER A 125 -16.17 -11.60 1.22
CA SER A 125 -15.39 -10.39 1.58
C SER A 125 -14.40 -10.59 2.74
N ARG A 126 -14.11 -11.83 3.15
CA ARG A 126 -13.26 -12.10 4.32
C ARG A 126 -11.82 -11.64 4.14
N TYR A 127 -11.25 -11.82 2.94
CA TYR A 127 -9.88 -11.36 2.68
C TYR A 127 -9.81 -9.83 2.63
N PHE A 128 -10.83 -9.17 2.09
CA PHE A 128 -10.93 -7.71 2.15
C PHE A 128 -11.00 -7.21 3.61
N GLU A 129 -11.89 -7.76 4.42
CA GLU A 129 -12.05 -7.34 5.82
C GLU A 129 -10.77 -7.57 6.63
N GLU A 130 -10.10 -8.71 6.43
CA GLU A 130 -8.83 -9.01 7.08
C GLU A 130 -7.72 -8.06 6.61
N ALA A 131 -7.61 -7.78 5.30
CA ALA A 131 -6.62 -6.84 4.77
C ALA A 131 -6.80 -5.44 5.40
N MET A 132 -8.04 -4.98 5.50
CA MET A 132 -8.38 -3.69 6.11
C MET A 132 -8.01 -3.65 7.59
N ALA A 133 -8.28 -4.72 8.34
CA ALA A 133 -7.88 -4.81 9.74
C ALA A 133 -6.35 -4.74 9.89
N VAL A 134 -5.61 -5.51 9.09
CA VAL A 134 -4.14 -5.55 9.10
C VAL A 134 -3.53 -4.19 8.74
N PHE A 135 -4.07 -3.50 7.73
CA PHE A 135 -3.60 -2.17 7.34
C PHE A 135 -3.89 -1.10 8.41
N ASN A 136 -5.06 -1.14 9.03
CA ASN A 136 -5.40 -0.21 10.10
C ASN A 136 -4.53 -0.45 11.34
N GLU A 137 -4.32 -1.71 11.74
CA GLU A 137 -3.42 -2.06 12.84
C GLU A 137 -1.98 -1.58 12.58
N PHE A 138 -1.49 -1.72 11.34
CA PHE A 138 -0.17 -1.18 10.97
C PHE A 138 -0.10 0.33 11.16
N ARG A 139 -1.12 1.08 10.69
CA ARG A 139 -1.17 2.55 10.81
C ARG A 139 -1.20 3.01 12.26
N GLU A 140 -1.96 2.31 13.10
CA GLU A 140 -2.03 2.58 14.54
C GLU A 140 -0.69 2.31 15.23
N LYS A 141 -0.03 1.20 14.87
CA LYS A 141 1.24 0.79 15.44
C LYS A 141 2.43 1.63 14.95
N TYR A 142 2.40 2.07 13.69
CA TYR A 142 3.50 2.77 13.03
C TYR A 142 3.08 4.09 12.33
N PRO A 143 2.51 5.07 13.06
CA PRO A 143 1.84 6.22 12.45
C PRO A 143 2.75 7.18 11.66
N LYS A 144 4.06 7.18 11.93
CA LYS A 144 5.03 8.13 11.34
C LYS A 144 5.82 7.57 10.15
N LEU A 145 5.55 6.33 9.74
CA LEU A 145 6.27 5.69 8.63
C LEU A 145 5.75 6.16 7.27
N SER A 146 6.65 6.31 6.31
CA SER A 146 6.35 6.68 4.91
C SER A 146 5.42 5.67 4.22
N GLU A 147 5.47 4.41 4.65
CA GLU A 147 4.70 3.29 4.13
C GLU A 147 3.19 3.50 4.31
N ASN A 148 2.77 4.34 5.28
CA ASN A 148 1.36 4.68 5.48
C ASN A 148 0.74 5.38 4.26
N GLU A 149 1.51 6.14 3.48
CA GLU A 149 0.99 6.74 2.24
C GLU A 149 0.64 5.67 1.22
N TRP A 150 1.48 4.64 1.10
CA TRP A 150 1.21 3.50 0.23
C TRP A 150 0.02 2.68 0.74
N ILE A 151 -0.06 2.42 2.04
CA ILE A 151 -1.20 1.72 2.65
C ILE A 151 -2.51 2.46 2.42
N ASN A 152 -2.53 3.79 2.59
CA ASN A 152 -3.74 4.58 2.33
C ASN A 152 -4.22 4.43 0.88
N ARG A 153 -3.31 4.36 -0.09
CA ARG A 153 -3.67 4.08 -1.49
C ARG A 153 -4.21 2.67 -1.66
N CYS A 154 -3.61 1.67 -1.00
CA CYS A 154 -4.11 0.30 -1.02
C CYS A 154 -5.53 0.19 -0.42
N ILE A 155 -5.79 0.87 0.69
CA ILE A 155 -7.11 0.93 1.32
C ILE A 155 -8.15 1.51 0.35
N VAL A 156 -7.89 2.69 -0.22
CA VAL A 156 -8.83 3.33 -1.15
C VAL A 156 -9.08 2.42 -2.36
N ALA A 157 -8.04 1.80 -2.91
CA ALA A 157 -8.19 0.85 -4.01
C ALA A 157 -8.99 -0.40 -3.62
N ALA A 158 -8.82 -0.89 -2.38
CA ALA A 158 -9.56 -2.04 -1.86
C ALA A 158 -11.04 -1.73 -1.66
N GLU A 159 -11.35 -0.58 -1.07
CA GLU A 159 -12.71 -0.10 -0.90
C GLU A 159 -13.42 0.04 -2.26
N ASP A 160 -12.73 0.58 -3.26
CA ASP A 160 -13.28 0.73 -4.62
C ASP A 160 -13.57 -0.63 -5.28
N VAL A 161 -12.65 -1.59 -5.18
CA VAL A 161 -12.84 -2.95 -5.70
C VAL A 161 -14.01 -3.66 -4.99
N CYS A 162 -14.12 -3.52 -3.68
CA CYS A 162 -15.22 -4.11 -2.91
C CYS A 162 -16.56 -3.49 -3.31
N ALA A 163 -16.61 -2.15 -3.43
CA ALA A 163 -17.80 -1.42 -3.82
C ALA A 163 -18.27 -1.78 -5.24
N GLU A 164 -17.34 -1.87 -6.21
CA GLU A 164 -17.66 -2.31 -7.57
C GLU A 164 -18.17 -3.76 -7.61
N ARG A 165 -17.66 -4.65 -6.76
CA ARG A 165 -18.17 -6.02 -6.65
C ARG A 165 -19.61 -6.04 -6.12
N LEU A 166 -19.89 -5.32 -5.04
CA LEU A 166 -21.23 -5.22 -4.47
C LEU A 166 -22.22 -4.62 -5.47
N TYR A 167 -21.83 -3.55 -6.16
CA TYR A 167 -22.61 -2.98 -7.26
C TYR A 167 -22.86 -4.01 -8.37
N GLY A 168 -21.85 -4.79 -8.76
CA GLY A 168 -21.98 -5.85 -9.75
C GLY A 168 -23.03 -6.91 -9.37
N ILE A 169 -23.06 -7.31 -8.09
CA ILE A 169 -24.08 -8.23 -7.54
C ILE A 169 -25.46 -7.58 -7.60
N ALA A 170 -25.58 -6.34 -7.14
CA ALA A 170 -26.83 -5.59 -7.16
C ALA A 170 -27.40 -5.45 -8.57
N HIS A 171 -26.56 -5.03 -9.51
CA HIS A 171 -26.91 -4.86 -10.91
C HIS A 171 -27.31 -6.19 -11.56
N TYR A 172 -26.66 -7.31 -11.22
CA TYR A 172 -27.09 -8.65 -11.65
C TYR A 172 -28.51 -8.99 -11.13
N TYR A 173 -28.80 -8.75 -9.85
CA TYR A 173 -30.14 -9.01 -9.30
C TYR A 173 -31.21 -8.12 -9.94
N SER A 174 -30.92 -6.83 -10.10
CA SER A 174 -31.83 -5.87 -10.75
C SER A 174 -32.15 -6.30 -12.19
N ARG A 175 -31.15 -6.66 -13.00
CA ARG A 175 -31.39 -7.13 -14.38
C ARG A 175 -32.27 -8.37 -14.47
N ASN A 176 -32.28 -9.20 -13.42
CA ASN A 176 -33.13 -10.38 -13.32
C ASN A 176 -34.50 -10.08 -12.66
N GLY A 177 -34.87 -8.80 -12.49
CA GLY A 177 -36.13 -8.36 -11.89
C GLY A 177 -36.21 -8.57 -10.37
N LYS A 178 -35.10 -8.92 -9.72
CA LYS A 178 -35.02 -9.13 -8.26
C LYS A 178 -34.57 -7.85 -7.58
N ASN A 179 -35.48 -6.89 -7.48
CA ASN A 179 -35.18 -5.56 -6.97
C ASN A 179 -34.87 -5.51 -5.47
N ALA A 180 -35.60 -6.26 -4.63
CA ALA A 180 -35.39 -6.23 -3.17
C ALA A 180 -33.96 -6.68 -2.75
N PRO A 181 -33.38 -7.77 -3.29
CA PRO A 181 -31.97 -8.07 -3.05
C PRO A 181 -31.01 -7.01 -3.61
N ALA A 182 -31.31 -6.46 -4.79
CA ALA A 182 -30.46 -5.44 -5.39
C ALA A 182 -30.36 -4.20 -4.49
N GLU A 183 -31.47 -3.71 -3.97
CA GLU A 183 -31.56 -2.59 -3.05
C GLU A 183 -30.65 -2.74 -1.82
N ILE A 184 -30.65 -3.92 -1.20
CA ILE A 184 -29.79 -4.21 -0.02
C ILE A 184 -28.31 -3.99 -0.35
N TYR A 185 -27.84 -4.51 -1.48
CA TYR A 185 -26.45 -4.35 -1.88
C TYR A 185 -26.11 -2.91 -2.28
N LEU A 186 -27.02 -2.19 -2.94
CA LEU A 186 -26.81 -0.77 -3.28
C LEU A 186 -26.71 0.11 -2.04
N LEU A 187 -27.62 -0.09 -1.09
CA LEU A 187 -27.58 0.60 0.21
C LEU A 187 -26.30 0.26 0.98
N GLU A 188 -25.81 -0.98 0.87
CA GLU A 188 -24.54 -1.36 1.48
C GLU A 188 -23.35 -0.61 0.88
N VAL A 189 -23.29 -0.45 -0.45
CA VAL A 189 -22.27 0.38 -1.12
C VAL A 189 -22.31 1.81 -0.61
N LEU A 190 -23.49 2.43 -0.59
CA LEU A 190 -23.63 3.83 -0.17
C LEU A 190 -23.28 4.04 1.31
N ARG A 191 -23.60 3.06 2.17
CA ARG A 191 -23.31 3.13 3.60
C ARG A 191 -21.84 2.86 3.92
N LYS A 192 -21.23 1.84 3.31
CA LYS A 192 -19.86 1.42 3.63
C LYS A 192 -18.79 2.14 2.81
N PHE A 193 -19.09 2.48 1.56
CA PHE A 193 -18.13 3.00 0.59
C PHE A 193 -18.66 4.26 -0.14
N PRO A 194 -19.06 5.32 0.58
CA PRO A 194 -19.69 6.50 -0.02
C PRO A 194 -18.78 7.25 -1.01
N ASN A 195 -17.46 7.15 -0.83
CA ASN A 195 -16.46 7.82 -1.68
C ASN A 195 -15.94 6.95 -2.83
N SER A 196 -16.47 5.73 -3.01
CA SER A 196 -16.05 4.83 -4.08
C SER A 196 -16.57 5.25 -5.45
N THR A 197 -15.95 4.75 -6.51
CA THR A 197 -16.41 4.97 -7.89
C THR A 197 -17.74 4.27 -8.20
N ALA A 198 -18.09 3.26 -7.40
CA ALA A 198 -19.35 2.53 -7.50
C ALA A 198 -20.52 3.25 -6.80
N ALA A 199 -20.27 4.18 -5.87
CA ALA A 199 -21.32 4.86 -5.12
C ALA A 199 -22.29 5.65 -6.02
N PRO A 200 -21.83 6.52 -6.94
CA PRO A 200 -22.75 7.24 -7.85
C PRO A 200 -23.56 6.31 -8.75
N LYS A 201 -22.95 5.22 -9.23
CA LYS A 201 -23.65 4.21 -10.03
C LYS A 201 -24.72 3.50 -9.20
N SER A 202 -24.41 3.22 -7.94
CA SER A 202 -25.31 2.53 -7.03
C SER A 202 -26.52 3.39 -6.68
N GLU A 203 -26.31 4.68 -6.45
CA GLU A 203 -27.36 5.67 -6.20
C GLU A 203 -28.30 5.83 -7.41
N ALA A 204 -27.73 5.93 -8.61
CA ALA A 204 -28.51 6.02 -9.85
C ALA A 204 -29.42 4.79 -10.04
N LEU A 205 -28.85 3.58 -9.89
CA LEU A 205 -29.62 2.35 -10.01
C LEU A 205 -30.68 2.21 -8.90
N LEU A 206 -30.37 2.65 -7.67
CA LEU A 206 -31.31 2.62 -6.56
C LEU A 206 -32.51 3.53 -6.82
N THR A 207 -32.28 4.71 -7.40
CA THR A 207 -33.36 5.65 -7.79
C THR A 207 -34.27 5.08 -8.88
N GLU A 208 -33.74 4.24 -9.78
CA GLU A 208 -34.55 3.54 -10.78
C GLU A 208 -35.42 2.43 -10.16
N ILE A 209 -34.89 1.73 -9.16
CA ILE A 209 -35.52 0.58 -8.51
C ILE A 209 -36.57 1.00 -7.47
N ASP A 210 -36.20 1.95 -6.59
CA ASP A 210 -37.03 2.44 -5.50
C ASP A 210 -37.33 3.93 -5.68
N LYS A 211 -38.56 4.23 -6.10
CA LYS A 211 -39.04 5.61 -6.28
C LYS A 211 -39.28 6.35 -4.95
N SER A 212 -39.22 5.64 -3.82
CA SER A 212 -39.33 6.24 -2.49
C SER A 212 -37.96 6.68 -1.93
N TYR A 213 -36.86 6.17 -2.50
CA TYR A 213 -35.52 6.61 -2.19
C TYR A 213 -35.24 7.98 -2.83
N PHE A 214 -35.07 9.00 -1.99
CA PHE A 214 -34.57 10.31 -2.39
C PHE A 214 -33.16 10.44 -1.84
N PRO A 215 -32.12 10.50 -2.69
CA PRO A 215 -30.77 10.70 -2.19
C PRO A 215 -30.66 12.06 -1.51
N GLU A 216 -29.99 12.11 -0.36
CA GLU A 216 -29.49 13.37 0.16
C GLU A 216 -28.48 13.89 -0.87
N ARG A 217 -28.83 14.99 -1.55
CA ARG A 217 -27.87 15.72 -2.37
C ARG A 217 -26.78 16.26 -1.45
N ILE A 218 -25.73 15.48 -1.25
CA ILE A 218 -24.43 16.04 -0.89
C ILE A 218 -23.90 16.63 -2.18
N GLU A 219 -24.40 17.81 -2.56
CA GLU A 219 -23.67 18.63 -3.52
C GLU A 219 -22.29 18.82 -2.89
N PRO A 220 -21.20 18.30 -3.51
CA PRO A 220 -19.87 18.59 -2.99
C PRO A 220 -19.84 20.10 -2.88
N GLU A 221 -19.61 20.63 -1.67
CA GLU A 221 -19.46 22.06 -1.48
C GLU A 221 -18.45 22.47 -2.54
N ILE A 222 -18.91 23.18 -3.57
CA ILE A 222 -18.02 23.68 -4.60
C ILE A 222 -17.27 24.75 -3.83
N ALA A 223 -16.22 24.33 -3.11
CA ALA A 223 -15.30 25.23 -2.47
C ALA A 223 -14.92 26.18 -3.58
N ASP A 224 -15.31 27.46 -3.43
CA ASP A 224 -15.09 28.51 -4.40
C ASP A 224 -13.65 28.31 -4.92
N ARG A 225 -13.50 27.71 -6.11
CA ARG A 225 -12.17 27.41 -6.67
C ARG A 225 -11.39 28.69 -6.95
N TYR A 226 -12.08 29.82 -6.86
CA TYR A 226 -11.50 31.14 -6.83
C TYR A 226 -11.02 31.44 -5.41
N PRO A 227 -9.70 31.56 -5.20
CA PRO A 227 -9.21 32.20 -3.98
C PRO A 227 -9.93 33.55 -3.84
N LYS A 228 -10.65 33.73 -2.72
CA LYS A 228 -11.17 35.05 -2.33
C LYS A 228 -9.98 35.91 -1.99
N TYR A 229 -9.47 36.66 -2.96
CA TYR A 229 -8.49 37.70 -2.72
C TYR A 229 -9.19 38.78 -1.90
N GLU A 230 -8.68 39.08 -0.70
CA GLU A 230 -8.98 40.35 -0.06
C GLU A 230 -8.50 41.44 -1.03
N ALA A 231 -9.44 42.23 -1.55
CA ALA A 231 -9.13 43.32 -2.46
C ALA A 231 -8.40 44.41 -1.67
N PHE A 232 -7.07 44.34 -1.64
CA PHE A 232 -6.27 45.48 -1.21
C PHE A 232 -6.46 46.59 -2.24
N PRO A 233 -6.81 47.83 -1.81
CA PRO A 233 -6.85 48.95 -2.73
C PRO A 233 -5.47 49.07 -3.38
N ILE A 234 -5.46 49.15 -4.71
CA ILE A 234 -4.22 49.36 -5.47
C ILE A 234 -3.59 50.64 -4.90
N PRO A 235 -2.36 50.61 -4.37
CA PRO A 235 -1.71 51.81 -3.88
C PRO A 235 -1.65 52.82 -5.04
N PRO A 236 -1.99 54.09 -4.80
CA PRO A 236 -2.03 55.09 -5.86
C PRO A 236 -0.67 55.16 -6.55
N GLU A 237 -0.63 54.93 -7.86
CA GLU A 237 0.58 54.99 -8.66
C GLU A 237 1.20 56.40 -8.50
N GLN A 238 2.37 56.50 -7.89
CA GLN A 238 3.02 57.79 -7.64
C GLN A 238 3.53 58.46 -8.90
N HIS A 239 3.55 57.77 -10.05
CA HIS A 239 4.13 58.29 -11.28
C HIS A 239 3.24 58.02 -12.48
N ARG A 240 3.01 59.09 -13.25
CA ARG A 240 2.25 59.07 -14.51
C ARG A 240 2.96 58.14 -15.50
N LEU A 241 2.32 57.04 -15.88
CA LEU A 241 2.79 56.19 -16.98
C LEU A 241 2.82 57.03 -18.26
N ILE A 242 4.01 57.48 -18.67
CA ILE A 242 4.18 58.14 -19.97
C ILE A 242 4.22 57.03 -21.01
N LEU A 243 3.08 56.81 -21.68
CA LEU A 243 3.03 56.06 -22.92
C LEU A 243 3.77 56.86 -23.99
N ALA A 244 5.06 56.59 -24.17
CA ALA A 244 5.80 57.07 -25.33
C ALA A 244 5.46 56.16 -26.51
N PRO A 245 4.85 56.66 -27.59
CA PRO A 245 4.69 55.88 -28.80
C PRO A 245 5.99 56.00 -29.59
N GLU A 246 6.73 54.91 -29.82
CA GLU A 246 7.27 54.63 -31.17
C GLU A 246 8.00 53.28 -31.29
N ASN A 247 7.46 52.46 -32.19
CA ASN A 247 8.14 51.87 -33.33
C ASN A 247 9.60 51.40 -33.12
N SER A 248 9.77 50.25 -32.48
CA SER A 248 11.04 49.51 -32.48
C SER A 248 10.82 48.03 -32.75
N ASN A 249 11.21 47.62 -33.96
CA ASN A 249 11.31 46.25 -34.50
C ASN A 249 11.56 45.13 -33.47
N ASN A 250 10.48 44.61 -32.86
CA ASN A 250 10.38 43.29 -32.22
C ASN A 250 11.57 42.85 -31.33
N ARG A 251 12.09 43.72 -30.48
CA ARG A 251 13.07 43.32 -29.44
C ARG A 251 12.67 43.90 -28.09
N PHE A 252 12.06 43.06 -27.26
CA PHE A 252 11.81 43.39 -25.87
C PHE A 252 13.03 43.03 -25.03
N LEU A 253 13.39 43.95 -24.13
CA LEU A 253 14.44 43.92 -23.10
C LEU A 253 15.77 44.55 -23.51
N LEU A 254 16.02 45.76 -23.00
CA LEU A 254 17.37 46.25 -22.74
C LEU A 254 17.76 45.89 -21.30
N PRO A 255 19.01 45.46 -21.03
CA PRO A 255 19.48 45.11 -19.68
C PRO A 255 19.65 46.33 -18.77
N ILE A 256 19.41 46.12 -17.47
CA ILE A 256 19.32 47.11 -16.37
C ILE A 256 20.70 47.68 -15.96
N TYR A 257 21.56 48.06 -16.90
CA TYR A 257 22.87 48.66 -16.56
C TYR A 257 22.98 50.17 -16.84
N ASP A 258 21.91 50.83 -17.28
CA ASP A 258 21.93 52.28 -17.61
C ASP A 258 20.98 53.14 -16.76
N LEU A 259 20.67 52.70 -15.54
CA LEU A 259 20.07 53.59 -14.55
C LEU A 259 21.20 54.40 -13.91
N ASN A 260 21.57 55.51 -14.56
CA ASN A 260 22.38 56.59 -14.00
C ASN A 260 21.74 57.13 -12.70
N LEU A 261 21.89 56.39 -11.60
CA LEU A 261 21.46 56.72 -10.25
C LEU A 261 22.45 57.68 -9.61
N HIS A 262 22.56 58.89 -10.14
CA HIS A 262 23.21 59.98 -9.42
C HIS A 262 22.57 61.32 -9.72
N LYS A 263 22.50 62.14 -8.65
CA LYS A 263 22.16 63.57 -8.54
C LYS A 263 20.70 63.80 -8.12
N ASP A 264 20.35 64.42 -6.98
CA ASP A 264 21.05 65.26 -5.99
C ASP A 264 20.28 65.16 -4.64
N LYS A 265 20.93 65.02 -3.47
CA LYS A 265 21.20 66.08 -2.45
C LYS A 265 20.12 67.19 -2.40
N VAL A 266 19.46 67.52 -1.27
CA VAL A 266 19.91 68.30 -0.09
C VAL A 266 18.64 68.42 0.81
N LYS A 267 18.62 67.94 2.07
CA LYS A 267 18.75 68.69 3.36
C LYS A 267 17.61 69.70 3.66
N PRO A 268 17.31 70.05 4.93
CA PRO A 268 18.25 70.44 5.99
C PRO A 268 18.53 69.40 7.08
#